data_AF-L7JNU3-F1
#
_entry.id   AF-L7JNU3-F1
#
_cell.length_a   1.000
_cell.length_b   1.000
_cell.length_c   1.000
_cell.angle_alpha   90.00
_cell.angle_beta   90.00
_cell.angle_gamma   90.00
#
_symmetry.space_group_name_H-M   'P 1'
#
loop_
_entity.id
_entity.type
_entity.pdbx_description
1 polymer ?
#
loop_
_entity_poly.entity_id
_entity_poly.type
_entity_poly.pdbx_seq_one_letter_code
_entity_poly.pdbx_strand_id
1 'polypeptide(L)'
;MSSSSASRKSRKSRSGSSVMYTNAVYFPNHHIYKGDTPGQLNYSCISHVFYAHAQVSSDGSVLLSDEWADAGASCDGVKGGLGSLMYLKQKHPHLLVVLSVGGGNSSEIFPHVAASAVRRDNFARSAQGLVDASGLDGIDAALPAGISVLQNINLAMAADYLDYINIKAYDLYGSWTHKCGHHAQLYAKGKDESSGSSTVHYLLSRKVPAKKILLGIPIYGRSFLNTTGPGHRFKGTGGEHGVFEYRQLPRKGTREQVDKGLVAAQCVGGDGGFVTYDNPETVKMKATYCKQKGLGRLDSGLCTVPDSLKQLIGYDKGTAKDVVCHRVRIRTWCCRTSHPDICVTRSACWCKSLPLSLRTAWQGNRPIYTRV
;
A
#
# COMPACT_ATOMS: atom_id res chain seq x y z
N MET A 1 -39.41 6.74 -57.98
CA MET A 1 -37.99 7.15 -57.90
C MET A 1 -37.94 8.36 -56.97
N SER A 2 -37.85 8.12 -55.66
CA SER A 2 -36.62 8.26 -54.85
C SER A 2 -36.47 9.68 -54.28
N SER A 3 -37.10 9.94 -53.12
CA SER A 3 -36.86 11.14 -52.30
C SER A 3 -35.99 10.77 -51.09
N SER A 4 -34.88 11.48 -50.97
CA SER A 4 -33.76 11.23 -50.07
C SER A 4 -34.05 11.75 -48.65
N SER A 5 -34.07 10.88 -47.64
CA SER A 5 -34.15 11.29 -46.23
C SER A 5 -32.75 11.48 -45.63
N ALA A 6 -32.39 12.72 -45.30
CA ALA A 6 -31.17 13.06 -44.58
C ALA A 6 -31.25 12.62 -43.10
N SER A 7 -30.46 11.61 -42.72
CA SER A 7 -30.36 11.12 -41.34
C SER A 7 -29.36 11.97 -40.53
N ARG A 8 -29.86 12.63 -39.48
CA ARG A 8 -29.09 13.35 -38.45
C ARG A 8 -28.13 12.38 -37.74
N LYS A 9 -26.83 12.49 -38.00
CA LYS A 9 -25.80 11.79 -37.21
C LYS A 9 -25.71 12.39 -35.81
N SER A 10 -26.12 11.63 -34.79
CA SER A 10 -25.92 12.00 -33.38
C SER A 10 -24.42 12.04 -33.05
N ARG A 11 -23.96 13.17 -32.50
CA ARG A 11 -22.62 13.33 -31.95
C ARG A 11 -22.44 12.38 -30.76
N LYS A 12 -21.79 11.24 -30.96
CA LYS A 12 -21.36 10.36 -29.85
C LYS A 12 -20.28 11.09 -29.06
N SER A 13 -20.58 11.38 -27.80
CA SER A 13 -19.63 11.89 -26.81
C SER A 13 -18.40 10.98 -26.71
N ARG A 14 -17.21 11.59 -26.65
CA ARG A 14 -15.93 10.90 -26.48
C ARG A 14 -15.97 10.02 -25.22
N SER A 15 -15.69 8.74 -25.44
CA SER A 15 -15.52 7.68 -24.43
C SER A 15 -14.48 8.07 -23.39
N GLY A 16 -14.83 7.96 -22.11
CA GLY A 16 -13.95 8.27 -20.97
C GLY A 16 -12.85 7.23 -20.78
N SER A 17 -11.63 7.71 -20.53
CA SER A 17 -10.48 6.93 -20.09
C SER A 17 -10.80 6.06 -18.87
N SER A 18 -10.48 4.77 -18.91
CA SER A 18 -10.60 3.86 -17.76
C SER A 18 -9.69 4.32 -16.62
N VAL A 19 -10.30 4.64 -15.48
CA VAL A 19 -9.59 5.06 -14.26
C VAL A 19 -9.10 3.84 -13.50
N MET A 20 -7.79 3.69 -13.34
CA MET A 20 -7.14 2.59 -12.62
C MET A 20 -6.65 3.04 -11.23
N TYR A 21 -6.48 2.10 -10.31
CA TYR A 21 -6.08 2.36 -8.92
C TYR A 21 -4.92 1.48 -8.49
N THR A 22 -4.09 1.98 -7.58
CA THR A 22 -3.01 1.24 -6.94
C THR A 22 -3.57 0.20 -5.97
N ASN A 23 -3.19 -1.06 -6.19
CA ASN A 23 -3.36 -2.15 -5.23
C ASN A 23 -1.99 -2.64 -4.77
N ALA A 24 -1.66 -2.39 -3.51
CA ALA A 24 -0.37 -2.69 -2.92
C ALA A 24 -0.51 -3.68 -1.75
N VAL A 25 0.53 -4.46 -1.48
CA VAL A 25 0.56 -5.40 -0.37
C VAL A 25 1.90 -5.31 0.35
N TYR A 26 1.90 -5.42 1.68
CA TYR A 26 3.15 -5.63 2.42
C TYR A 26 3.44 -7.12 2.52
N PHE A 27 4.65 -7.52 2.08
CA PHE A 27 5.19 -8.86 2.28
C PHE A 27 6.35 -8.81 3.27
N PRO A 28 6.14 -9.21 4.54
CA PRO A 28 7.22 -9.21 5.51
C PRO A 28 8.14 -10.43 5.34
N ASN A 29 9.44 -10.23 5.28
CA ASN A 29 10.44 -11.27 5.05
C ASN A 29 10.37 -12.43 6.06
N HIS A 30 10.10 -12.17 7.34
CA HIS A 30 9.96 -13.24 8.35
C HIS A 30 8.75 -14.17 8.12
N HIS A 31 7.83 -13.85 7.22
CA HIS A 31 6.78 -14.79 6.81
C HIS A 31 7.37 -16.01 6.08
N ILE A 32 8.57 -15.90 5.51
CA ILE A 32 9.28 -17.01 4.88
C ILE A 32 9.53 -18.16 5.88
N TYR A 33 9.79 -17.86 7.16
CA TYR A 33 9.90 -18.89 8.20
C TYR A 33 8.57 -19.61 8.49
N LYS A 34 7.44 -19.00 8.13
CA LYS A 34 6.10 -19.60 8.24
C LYS A 34 5.74 -20.44 7.00
N GLY A 35 6.63 -20.54 6.01
CA GLY A 35 6.37 -21.23 4.74
C GLY A 35 5.61 -20.39 3.71
N ASP A 36 5.44 -19.10 4.00
CA ASP A 36 4.79 -18.15 3.10
C ASP A 36 5.83 -17.63 2.09
N THR A 37 5.50 -17.63 0.80
CA THR A 37 6.39 -17.17 -0.27
C THR A 37 5.72 -16.08 -1.13
N PRO A 38 6.50 -15.17 -1.76
CA PRO A 38 5.91 -14.16 -2.64
C PRO A 38 5.12 -14.75 -3.81
N GLY A 39 5.45 -15.96 -4.28
CA GLY A 39 4.71 -16.65 -5.34
C GLY A 39 3.28 -17.04 -4.98
N GLN A 40 2.90 -17.00 -3.70
CA GLN A 40 1.54 -17.29 -3.24
C GLN A 40 0.60 -16.06 -3.34
N LEU A 41 1.13 -14.87 -3.66
CA LEU A 41 0.35 -13.65 -3.85
C LEU A 41 -0.39 -13.65 -5.20
N ASN A 42 -1.53 -12.96 -5.29
CA ASN A 42 -2.30 -12.86 -6.53
C ASN A 42 -1.95 -11.60 -7.38
N TYR A 43 -1.00 -11.77 -8.29
CA TYR A 43 -0.53 -10.72 -9.19
C TYR A 43 -1.52 -10.30 -10.30
N SER A 44 -2.66 -10.97 -10.47
CA SER A 44 -3.70 -10.50 -11.40
C SER A 44 -4.35 -9.18 -10.95
N CYS A 45 -4.23 -8.85 -9.66
CA CYS A 45 -4.81 -7.65 -9.08
C CYS A 45 -3.79 -6.80 -8.30
N ILE A 46 -2.65 -7.36 -7.91
CA ILE A 46 -1.59 -6.65 -7.20
C ILE A 46 -0.73 -5.90 -8.21
N SER A 47 -0.54 -4.61 -7.95
CA SER A 47 0.31 -3.71 -8.74
C SER A 47 1.62 -3.39 -8.04
N HIS A 48 1.64 -3.43 -6.70
CA HIS A 48 2.82 -3.09 -5.90
C HIS A 48 3.01 -4.11 -4.78
N VAL A 49 4.25 -4.52 -4.52
CA VAL A 49 4.64 -5.26 -3.33
C VAL A 49 5.64 -4.43 -2.54
N PHE A 50 5.28 -4.08 -1.31
CA PHE A 50 6.18 -3.49 -0.33
C PHE A 50 6.88 -4.61 0.44
N TYR A 51 8.14 -4.90 0.11
CA TYR A 51 8.92 -5.93 0.78
C TYR A 51 9.43 -5.40 2.12
N ALA A 52 8.93 -5.96 3.23
CA ALA A 52 9.17 -5.44 4.58
C ALA A 52 10.07 -6.38 5.40
N HIS A 53 11.05 -5.93 6.17
CA HIS A 53 11.56 -4.57 6.17
C HIS A 53 13.07 -4.57 6.15
N ALA A 54 13.64 -3.61 5.43
CA ALA A 54 15.02 -3.22 5.65
C ALA A 54 15.13 -2.44 6.96
N GLN A 55 16.28 -2.57 7.61
CA GLN A 55 16.64 -1.89 8.84
C GLN A 55 17.53 -0.68 8.57
N VAL A 56 17.60 0.23 9.54
CA VAL A 56 18.45 1.41 9.49
C VAL A 56 19.47 1.35 10.62
N SER A 57 20.74 1.47 10.28
CA SER A 57 21.85 1.54 11.23
C SER A 57 22.02 2.94 11.81
N SER A 58 22.74 3.06 12.93
CA SER A 58 22.95 4.33 13.64
C SER A 58 23.73 5.38 12.85
N ASP A 59 24.51 4.96 11.84
CA ASP A 59 25.21 5.80 10.88
C ASP A 59 24.30 6.28 9.73
N GLY A 60 23.05 5.84 9.68
CA GLY A 60 22.08 6.11 8.63
C GLY A 60 22.01 5.06 7.53
N SER A 61 22.89 4.06 7.50
CA SER A 61 22.93 3.06 6.43
C SER A 61 21.69 2.16 6.44
N VAL A 62 21.08 1.93 5.28
CA VAL A 62 19.95 1.01 5.07
C VAL A 62 20.50 -0.36 4.70
N LEU A 63 20.04 -1.40 5.41
CA LEU A 63 20.51 -2.78 5.25
C LEU A 63 19.31 -3.73 5.18
N LEU A 64 19.51 -4.85 4.49
CA LEU A 64 18.61 -6.01 4.62
C LEU A 64 18.60 -6.47 6.09
N SER A 65 17.42 -6.82 6.60
CA SER A 65 17.27 -7.17 8.02
C SER A 65 17.49 -8.65 8.29
N ASP A 66 17.33 -9.50 7.27
CA ASP A 66 17.45 -10.95 7.40
C ASP A 66 17.99 -11.54 6.10
N GLU A 67 19.31 -11.66 6.01
CA GLU A 67 19.98 -12.15 4.81
C GLU A 67 19.49 -13.56 4.39
N TRP A 68 19.14 -14.41 5.37
CA TRP A 68 18.60 -15.73 5.06
C TRP A 68 17.24 -15.62 4.40
N ALA A 69 16.29 -14.88 4.98
CA ALA A 69 14.96 -14.72 4.38
C ALA A 69 15.02 -13.93 3.05
N ASP A 70 15.85 -12.88 3.01
CA ASP A 70 15.91 -11.91 1.93
C ASP A 70 16.59 -12.49 0.69
N ALA A 71 17.68 -13.25 0.87
CA ALA A 71 18.54 -13.74 -0.22
C ALA A 71 18.86 -15.25 -0.20
N GLY A 72 18.71 -15.93 0.94
CA GLY A 72 19.18 -17.32 1.11
C GLY A 72 18.10 -18.41 0.98
N ALA A 73 16.89 -18.15 1.47
CA ALA A 73 15.83 -19.13 1.64
C ALA A 73 15.34 -19.68 0.29
N SER A 74 14.96 -20.96 0.24
CA SER A 74 14.34 -21.51 -0.98
C SER A 74 12.92 -20.96 -1.13
N CYS A 75 12.67 -20.11 -2.13
CA CYS A 75 11.40 -19.44 -2.38
C CYS A 75 11.04 -19.56 -3.87
N ASP A 76 9.91 -20.19 -4.18
CA ASP A 76 9.33 -20.22 -5.55
C ASP A 76 10.29 -20.71 -6.64
N GLY A 77 11.20 -21.63 -6.30
CA GLY A 77 12.22 -22.18 -7.20
C GLY A 77 13.48 -21.33 -7.35
N VAL A 78 13.61 -20.24 -6.61
CA VAL A 78 14.78 -19.36 -6.54
C VAL A 78 15.22 -19.12 -5.09
N LYS A 79 16.25 -18.30 -4.88
CA LYS A 79 16.75 -17.97 -3.54
C LYS A 79 16.25 -16.62 -3.06
N GLY A 80 15.84 -16.56 -1.80
CA GLY A 80 15.38 -15.36 -1.10
C GLY A 80 14.01 -14.88 -1.52
N GLY A 81 13.34 -14.17 -0.61
CA GLY A 81 12.10 -13.46 -0.92
C GLY A 81 12.30 -12.39 -1.99
N LEU A 82 13.43 -11.69 -1.98
CA LEU A 82 13.76 -10.71 -3.01
C LEU A 82 13.99 -11.37 -4.38
N GLY A 83 14.72 -12.48 -4.43
CA GLY A 83 14.93 -13.23 -5.67
C GLY A 83 13.61 -13.75 -6.26
N SER A 84 12.71 -14.24 -5.41
CA SER A 84 11.35 -14.63 -5.83
C SER A 84 10.59 -13.45 -6.44
N LEU A 85 10.60 -12.29 -5.80
CA LEU A 85 9.92 -11.09 -6.32
C LEU A 85 10.51 -10.62 -7.65
N MET A 86 11.83 -10.66 -7.82
CA MET A 86 12.47 -10.31 -9.09
C MET A 86 12.12 -11.30 -10.21
N TYR A 87 12.04 -12.59 -9.89
CA TYR A 87 11.55 -13.61 -10.82
C TYR A 87 10.08 -13.37 -11.20
N LEU A 88 9.24 -12.95 -10.25
CA LEU A 88 7.82 -12.65 -10.49
C LEU A 88 7.61 -11.37 -11.29
N LYS A 89 8.47 -10.34 -11.14
CA LYS A 89 8.45 -9.14 -11.98
C LYS A 89 8.62 -9.47 -13.47
N GLN A 90 9.45 -10.46 -13.80
CA GLN A 90 9.62 -10.90 -15.20
C GLN A 90 8.32 -11.50 -15.78
N LYS A 91 7.49 -12.12 -14.93
CA LYS A 91 6.18 -12.70 -15.32
C LYS A 91 5.04 -11.68 -15.28
N HIS A 92 5.19 -10.62 -14.49
CA HIS A 92 4.18 -9.59 -14.26
C HIS A 92 4.77 -8.20 -14.52
N PRO A 93 4.87 -7.76 -15.79
CA PRO A 93 5.54 -6.49 -16.13
C PRO A 93 4.92 -5.24 -15.52
N HIS A 94 3.68 -5.33 -15.02
CA HIS A 94 2.99 -4.25 -14.31
C HIS A 94 3.35 -4.17 -12.81
N LEU A 95 4.04 -5.18 -12.27
CA LEU A 95 4.38 -5.28 -10.86
C LEU A 95 5.56 -4.36 -10.52
N LEU A 96 5.33 -3.51 -9.53
CA LEU A 96 6.39 -2.75 -8.87
C LEU A 96 6.73 -3.40 -7.52
N VAL A 97 8.01 -3.55 -7.23
CA VAL A 97 8.53 -4.10 -5.97
C VAL A 97 9.35 -3.03 -5.29
N VAL A 98 8.90 -2.60 -4.12
CA VAL A 98 9.43 -1.45 -3.38
C VAL A 98 9.91 -1.94 -2.03
N LEU A 99 11.13 -1.56 -1.64
CA LEU A 99 11.69 -1.95 -0.35
C LEU A 99 11.13 -1.07 0.77
N SER A 100 10.42 -1.66 1.73
CA SER A 100 9.94 -0.93 2.89
C SER A 100 11.04 -0.87 3.95
N VAL A 101 11.44 0.34 4.31
CA VAL A 101 12.46 0.63 5.32
C VAL A 101 11.74 1.05 6.60
N GLY A 102 12.03 0.36 7.71
CA GLY A 102 11.35 0.67 8.96
C GLY A 102 11.36 -0.48 9.96
N GLY A 103 10.22 -0.73 10.60
CA GLY A 103 10.09 -1.69 11.69
C GLY A 103 10.14 -1.02 13.07
N GLY A 104 9.64 -1.72 14.10
CA GLY A 104 9.50 -1.18 15.46
C GLY A 104 10.82 -0.63 16.02
N ASN A 105 11.92 -1.32 15.76
CA ASN A 105 13.25 -0.99 16.27
C ASN A 105 13.88 0.21 15.55
N SER A 106 13.44 0.54 14.33
CA SER A 106 13.98 1.65 13.55
C SER A 106 13.43 3.02 13.99
N SER A 107 12.31 3.03 14.73
CA SER A 107 11.62 4.26 15.14
C SER A 107 12.47 5.18 16.03
N GLU A 108 13.33 4.61 16.87
CA GLU A 108 14.28 5.35 17.71
C GLU A 108 15.46 5.92 16.90
N ILE A 109 15.81 5.28 15.79
CA ILE A 109 16.97 5.62 14.96
C ILE A 109 16.62 6.74 13.98
N PHE A 110 15.41 6.75 13.42
CA PHE A 110 15.01 7.75 12.41
C PHE A 110 15.23 9.20 12.83
N PRO A 111 14.89 9.65 14.07
CA PRO A 111 15.20 11.02 14.49
C PRO A 111 16.70 11.35 14.47
N HIS A 112 17.54 10.41 14.87
CA HIS A 112 19.01 10.57 14.88
C HIS A 112 19.59 10.66 13.47
N VAL A 113 19.04 9.88 12.54
CA VAL A 113 19.40 9.92 11.11
C VAL A 113 18.91 11.21 10.47
N ALA A 114 17.65 11.57 10.69
CA ALA A 114 17.04 12.78 10.15
C ALA A 114 17.72 14.06 10.63
N ALA A 115 18.26 14.08 11.85
CA ALA A 115 18.95 15.24 12.42
C ALA A 115 20.35 15.52 11.80
N SER A 116 20.99 14.55 11.13
CA SER A 116 22.36 14.70 10.60
C SER A 116 22.41 14.65 9.08
N ALA A 117 23.00 15.67 8.44
CA ALA A 117 23.16 15.70 6.99
C ALA A 117 23.98 14.51 6.47
N VAL A 118 25.04 14.12 7.19
CA VAL A 118 25.87 12.96 6.84
C VAL A 118 25.07 11.67 6.91
N ARG A 119 24.26 11.47 7.97
CA ARG A 119 23.46 10.25 8.11
C ARG A 119 22.33 10.20 7.07
N ARG A 120 21.74 11.34 6.70
CA ARG A 120 20.77 11.41 5.60
C ARG A 120 21.39 11.05 4.26
N ASP A 121 22.63 11.49 4.00
CA ASP A 121 23.37 11.11 2.77
C ASP A 121 23.69 9.61 2.76
N ASN A 122 24.16 9.05 3.88
CA ASN A 122 24.36 7.60 4.03
C ASN A 122 23.08 6.82 3.78
N PHE A 123 21.96 7.26 4.36
CA PHE A 123 20.65 6.67 4.14
C PHE A 123 20.28 6.66 2.65
N ALA A 124 20.36 7.81 1.99
CA ALA A 124 20.00 7.93 0.59
C ALA A 124 20.87 7.05 -0.31
N ARG A 125 22.20 7.06 -0.12
CA ARG A 125 23.15 6.29 -0.94
C ARG A 125 23.00 4.79 -0.75
N SER A 126 22.89 4.33 0.50
CA SER A 126 22.73 2.89 0.79
C SER A 126 21.37 2.36 0.34
N ALA A 127 20.30 3.13 0.52
CA ALA A 127 18.97 2.78 0.00
C ALA A 127 18.98 2.70 -1.54
N GLN A 128 19.60 3.68 -2.21
CA GLN A 128 19.78 3.64 -3.66
C GLN A 128 20.60 2.42 -4.11
N GLY A 129 21.71 2.12 -3.41
CA GLY A 129 22.53 0.95 -3.70
C GLY A 129 21.74 -0.37 -3.61
N LEU A 130 20.87 -0.52 -2.60
CA LEU A 130 19.99 -1.69 -2.50
C LEU A 130 18.97 -1.74 -3.65
N VAL A 131 18.40 -0.60 -4.02
CA VAL A 131 17.46 -0.50 -5.14
C VAL A 131 18.10 -0.95 -6.44
N ASP A 132 19.26 -0.38 -6.76
CA ASP A 132 19.99 -0.65 -8.00
C ASP A 132 20.51 -2.10 -8.05
N ALA A 133 21.10 -2.59 -6.94
CA ALA A 133 21.67 -3.93 -6.88
C ALA A 133 20.61 -5.04 -6.93
N SER A 134 19.42 -4.79 -6.37
CA SER A 134 18.37 -5.81 -6.26
C SER A 134 17.33 -5.72 -7.39
N GLY A 135 17.34 -4.66 -8.20
CA GLY A 135 16.33 -4.43 -9.25
C GLY A 135 14.97 -3.96 -8.72
N LEU A 136 14.94 -3.32 -7.55
CA LEU A 136 13.74 -2.75 -6.95
C LEU A 136 13.29 -1.49 -7.69
N ASP A 137 12.04 -1.08 -7.49
CA ASP A 137 11.45 0.10 -8.13
C ASP A 137 11.38 1.33 -7.19
N GLY A 138 11.86 1.19 -5.95
CA GLY A 138 11.93 2.31 -5.01
C GLY A 138 11.99 1.89 -3.55
N ILE A 139 11.74 2.88 -2.68
CA ILE A 139 11.73 2.78 -1.22
C ILE A 139 10.37 3.21 -0.66
N ASP A 140 9.91 2.54 0.38
CA ASP A 140 8.71 2.88 1.16
C ASP A 140 9.08 3.12 2.64
N ALA A 141 8.41 4.08 3.27
CA ALA A 141 8.40 4.26 4.71
C ALA A 141 6.96 4.60 5.15
N ALA A 142 6.28 3.62 5.75
CA ALA A 142 4.86 3.76 6.08
C ALA A 142 4.61 4.73 7.24
N LEU A 143 3.57 5.56 7.12
CA LEU A 143 3.17 6.49 8.17
C LEU A 143 1.99 5.95 9.02
N PRO A 144 2.02 6.13 10.35
CA PRO A 144 0.86 5.84 11.18
C PRO A 144 -0.29 6.83 10.87
N ALA A 145 -1.54 6.39 11.03
CA ALA A 145 -2.71 7.23 10.77
C ALA A 145 -3.00 8.28 11.85
N GLY A 146 -2.33 8.23 13.01
CA GLY A 146 -2.58 9.16 14.11
C GLY A 146 -2.24 10.61 13.76
N ILE A 147 -3.21 11.52 13.88
CA ILE A 147 -3.01 12.97 13.63
C ILE A 147 -1.92 13.54 14.55
N SER A 148 -1.80 13.03 15.78
CA SER A 148 -0.77 13.42 16.74
C SER A 148 0.65 13.24 16.19
N VAL A 149 0.86 12.29 15.28
CA VAL A 149 2.13 12.07 14.58
C VAL A 149 2.18 12.91 13.30
N LEU A 150 1.13 12.83 12.47
CA LEU A 150 1.08 13.50 11.17
C LEU A 150 1.19 15.03 11.25
N GLN A 151 0.79 15.64 12.37
CA GLN A 151 0.93 17.08 12.59
C GLN A 151 2.38 17.57 12.70
N ASN A 152 3.33 16.67 12.98
CA ASN A 152 4.75 17.00 13.06
C ASN A 152 5.46 16.87 11.70
N ILE A 153 4.73 16.52 10.64
CA ILE A 153 5.27 16.34 9.29
C ILE A 153 4.75 17.46 8.39
N ASN A 154 5.64 18.09 7.62
CA ASN A 154 5.22 18.98 6.55
C ASN A 154 4.66 18.16 5.38
N LEU A 155 3.39 17.76 5.50
CA LEU A 155 2.71 16.85 4.56
C LEU A 155 2.59 17.43 3.15
N ALA A 156 2.44 18.75 3.01
CA ALA A 156 2.41 19.40 1.70
C ALA A 156 3.74 19.23 0.98
N MET A 157 4.84 19.55 1.68
CA MET A 157 6.19 19.37 1.14
C MET A 157 6.52 17.90 0.89
N ALA A 158 6.17 17.00 1.82
CA ALA A 158 6.39 15.57 1.64
C ALA A 158 5.66 15.05 0.38
N ALA A 159 4.44 15.53 0.13
CA ALA A 159 3.68 15.15 -1.06
C ALA A 159 4.33 15.59 -2.38
N ASP A 160 5.25 16.56 -2.39
CA ASP A 160 5.99 16.94 -3.60
C ASP A 160 7.08 15.93 -3.95
N TYR A 161 7.66 15.27 -2.94
CA TYR A 161 8.75 14.29 -3.10
C TYR A 161 8.29 12.83 -3.20
N LEU A 162 7.09 12.52 -2.71
CA LEU A 162 6.57 11.15 -2.65
C LEU A 162 5.63 10.85 -3.80
N ASP A 163 5.71 9.66 -4.40
CA ASP A 163 4.70 9.17 -5.33
C ASP A 163 3.38 8.88 -4.61
N TYR A 164 3.49 8.24 -3.44
CA TYR A 164 2.38 7.87 -2.58
C TYR A 164 2.67 8.14 -1.11
N ILE A 165 1.61 8.38 -0.34
CA ILE A 165 1.60 8.40 1.12
C ILE A 165 0.73 7.22 1.57
N ASN A 166 1.37 6.18 2.09
CA ASN A 166 0.69 5.03 2.66
C ASN A 166 0.31 5.28 4.12
N ILE A 167 -0.99 5.39 4.39
CA ILE A 167 -1.50 5.54 5.75
C ILE A 167 -1.93 4.19 6.31
N LYS A 168 -1.31 3.79 7.42
CA LYS A 168 -1.74 2.65 8.21
C LYS A 168 -3.02 3.00 8.98
N ALA A 169 -4.17 2.99 8.30
CA ALA A 169 -5.50 3.28 8.87
C ALA A 169 -6.05 2.13 9.73
N TYR A 170 -5.15 1.54 10.51
CA TYR A 170 -5.33 0.44 11.42
C TYR A 170 -4.41 0.62 12.64
N ASP A 171 -4.51 -0.26 13.63
CA ASP A 171 -3.84 -0.09 14.93
C ASP A 171 -4.24 1.21 15.66
N LEU A 172 -5.47 1.67 15.41
CA LEU A 172 -6.09 2.79 16.12
C LEU A 172 -6.39 2.42 17.59
N TYR A 173 -6.63 1.13 17.85
CA TYR A 173 -6.88 0.57 19.17
C TYR A 173 -6.11 -0.75 19.34
N GLY A 174 -5.58 -0.99 20.54
CA GLY A 174 -4.79 -2.16 20.87
C GLY A 174 -4.53 -2.28 22.37
N SER A 175 -3.62 -3.18 22.77
CA SER A 175 -3.29 -3.42 24.19
C SER A 175 -2.78 -2.19 24.93
N TRP A 176 -2.23 -1.21 24.20
CA TRP A 176 -1.74 0.08 24.71
C TRP A 176 -2.85 1.12 24.97
N THR A 177 -4.11 0.83 24.64
CA THR A 177 -5.23 1.76 24.85
C THR A 177 -5.98 1.47 26.15
N HIS A 178 -6.60 2.49 26.76
CA HIS A 178 -7.36 2.33 28.01
C HIS A 178 -8.72 1.63 27.85
N LYS A 179 -9.27 1.67 26.64
CA LYS A 179 -10.58 1.10 26.28
C LYS A 179 -10.42 0.35 24.97
N CYS A 180 -11.13 -0.75 24.81
CA CYS A 180 -11.19 -1.45 23.53
C CYS A 180 -11.93 -0.58 22.49
N GLY A 181 -11.56 -0.74 21.24
CA GLY A 181 -12.17 -0.03 20.12
C GLY A 181 -11.89 -0.76 18.82
N HIS A 182 -12.45 -0.27 17.70
CA HIS A 182 -12.21 -0.90 16.42
C HIS A 182 -10.87 -0.44 15.84
N HIS A 183 -9.89 -1.35 15.77
CA HIS A 183 -8.53 -0.97 15.42
C HIS A 183 -8.38 -0.39 14.00
N ALA A 184 -9.36 -0.61 13.12
CA ALA A 184 -9.34 -0.13 11.74
C ALA A 184 -10.66 0.53 11.31
N GLN A 185 -11.40 1.18 12.21
CA GLN A 185 -12.65 1.86 11.82
C GLN A 185 -12.43 2.92 10.72
N LEU A 186 -13.31 2.94 9.71
CA LEU A 186 -13.27 3.99 8.67
C LEU A 186 -13.83 5.30 9.20
N TYR A 187 -14.94 5.26 9.93
CA TYR A 187 -15.55 6.43 10.56
C TYR A 187 -15.41 6.36 12.08
N ALA A 188 -15.73 7.44 12.77
CA ALA A 188 -15.66 7.53 14.22
C ALA A 188 -16.99 8.03 14.79
N LYS A 189 -17.30 7.68 16.05
CA LYS A 189 -18.50 8.19 16.75
C LYS A 189 -18.21 9.54 17.40
N GLY A 190 -17.04 9.68 18.00
CA GLY A 190 -16.56 10.93 18.60
C GLY A 190 -15.76 11.78 17.63
N LYS A 191 -15.75 13.10 17.83
CA LYS A 191 -14.89 14.02 17.06
C LYS A 191 -13.40 13.80 17.32
N ASP A 192 -13.06 13.34 18.53
CA ASP A 192 -11.67 13.12 18.97
C ASP A 192 -11.17 11.70 18.71
N GLU A 193 -12.02 10.81 18.19
CA GLU A 193 -11.65 9.45 17.87
C GLU A 193 -10.92 9.37 16.52
N SER A 194 -9.79 8.67 16.50
CA SER A 194 -9.05 8.44 15.26
C SER A 194 -9.79 7.44 14.37
N SER A 195 -9.79 7.69 13.06
CA SER A 195 -10.38 6.81 12.04
C SER A 195 -9.68 6.97 10.70
N GLY A 196 -9.88 6.02 9.79
CA GLY A 196 -9.36 6.14 8.43
C GLY A 196 -9.84 7.42 7.72
N SER A 197 -11.11 7.78 7.89
CA SER A 197 -11.70 8.96 7.24
C SER A 197 -11.23 10.28 7.85
N SER A 198 -11.03 10.37 9.17
CA SER A 198 -10.48 11.57 9.80
C SER A 198 -9.02 11.78 9.39
N THR A 199 -8.25 10.70 9.24
CA THR A 199 -6.88 10.73 8.71
C THR A 199 -6.83 11.24 7.27
N VAL A 200 -7.67 10.68 6.38
CA VAL A 200 -7.76 11.13 4.98
C VAL A 200 -8.19 12.60 4.91
N HIS A 201 -9.19 13.00 5.71
CA HIS A 201 -9.63 14.40 5.78
C HIS A 201 -8.49 15.33 6.20
N TYR A 202 -7.68 14.93 7.19
CA TYR A 202 -6.52 15.68 7.65
C TYR A 202 -5.47 15.83 6.53
N LEU A 203 -5.12 14.76 5.82
CA LEU A 203 -4.15 14.84 4.71
C LEU A 203 -4.63 15.81 3.60
N LEU A 204 -5.91 15.72 3.23
CA LEU A 204 -6.50 16.60 2.22
C LEU A 204 -6.51 18.06 2.67
N SER A 205 -6.81 18.35 3.95
CA SER A 205 -6.77 19.72 4.48
C SER A 205 -5.34 20.29 4.54
N ARG A 206 -4.32 19.41 4.57
CA ARG A 206 -2.90 19.76 4.44
C ARG A 206 -2.40 19.78 2.98
N LYS A 207 -3.31 19.86 2.00
CA LYS A 207 -3.01 19.96 0.56
C LYS A 207 -2.33 18.74 -0.06
N VAL A 208 -2.37 17.58 0.60
CA VAL A 208 -1.92 16.32 -0.03
C VAL A 208 -2.90 15.96 -1.16
N PRO A 209 -2.43 15.75 -2.41
CA PRO A 209 -3.32 15.34 -3.49
C PRO A 209 -3.96 13.98 -3.20
N ALA A 210 -5.29 13.89 -3.33
CA ALA A 210 -6.04 12.66 -3.07
C ALA A 210 -5.43 11.43 -3.78
N LYS A 211 -5.03 11.58 -5.04
CA LYS A 211 -4.44 10.49 -5.84
C LYS A 211 -3.15 9.90 -5.27
N LYS A 212 -2.43 10.65 -4.42
CA LYS A 212 -1.21 10.17 -3.74
C LYS A 212 -1.51 9.45 -2.43
N ILE A 213 -2.73 9.50 -1.90
CA ILE A 213 -3.06 8.88 -0.61
C ILE A 213 -3.45 7.41 -0.84
N LEU A 214 -2.82 6.51 -0.11
CA LEU A 214 -3.12 5.08 -0.09
C LEU A 214 -3.69 4.69 1.28
N LEU A 215 -4.94 4.21 1.30
CA LEU A 215 -5.60 3.78 2.55
C LEU A 215 -5.24 2.32 2.87
N GLY A 216 -4.47 2.13 3.94
CA GLY A 216 -4.11 0.80 4.44
C GLY A 216 -5.27 0.06 5.09
N ILE A 217 -5.36 -1.24 4.82
CA ILE A 217 -6.36 -2.16 5.38
C ILE A 217 -5.60 -3.35 6.00
N PRO A 218 -5.84 -3.67 7.28
CA PRO A 218 -5.15 -4.76 7.95
C PRO A 218 -5.66 -6.12 7.48
N ILE A 219 -4.76 -7.11 7.44
CA ILE A 219 -5.10 -8.54 7.24
C ILE A 219 -4.86 -9.31 8.55
N TYR A 220 -5.22 -8.67 9.65
CA TYR A 220 -5.19 -9.25 10.99
C TYR A 220 -6.23 -8.56 11.86
N GLY A 221 -6.55 -9.18 12.99
CA GLY A 221 -7.40 -8.59 14.01
C GLY A 221 -6.66 -8.30 15.30
N ARG A 222 -7.10 -7.27 16.02
CA ARG A 222 -6.68 -6.95 17.40
C ARG A 222 -7.72 -7.50 18.37
N SER A 223 -7.25 -8.11 19.46
CA SER A 223 -8.12 -8.74 20.45
C SER A 223 -8.11 -8.01 21.80
N PHE A 224 -9.21 -8.15 22.52
CA PHE A 224 -9.40 -7.64 23.86
C PHE A 224 -10.22 -8.66 24.66
N LEU A 225 -9.72 -9.05 25.83
CA LEU A 225 -10.38 -10.02 26.71
C LEU A 225 -11.26 -9.31 27.75
N ASN A 226 -12.25 -10.03 28.25
CA ASN A 226 -13.22 -9.56 29.25
C ASN A 226 -14.05 -8.37 28.75
N THR A 227 -14.39 -8.38 27.47
CA THR A 227 -15.24 -7.37 26.83
C THR A 227 -15.92 -7.95 25.60
N THR A 228 -17.08 -7.41 25.26
CA THR A 228 -17.92 -7.86 24.14
C THR A 228 -18.05 -6.83 23.02
N GLY A 229 -17.39 -5.68 23.13
CA GLY A 229 -17.49 -4.63 22.12
C GLY A 229 -16.65 -3.39 22.44
N PRO A 230 -16.61 -2.41 21.52
CA PRO A 230 -15.82 -1.19 21.69
C PRO A 230 -16.36 -0.29 22.81
N GLY A 231 -15.52 0.60 23.34
CA GLY A 231 -15.87 1.60 24.35
C GLY A 231 -15.77 1.12 25.81
N HIS A 232 -15.58 -0.17 26.03
CA HIS A 232 -15.44 -0.77 27.36
C HIS A 232 -13.98 -0.89 27.81
N ARG A 233 -13.75 -1.06 29.12
CA ARG A 233 -12.45 -1.50 29.62
C ARG A 233 -12.25 -2.98 29.30
N PHE A 234 -11.00 -3.40 29.19
CA PHE A 234 -10.63 -4.79 28.93
C PHE A 234 -9.49 -5.20 29.89
N LYS A 235 -9.27 -6.50 30.04
CA LYS A 235 -8.17 -7.03 30.85
C LYS A 235 -7.45 -8.13 30.09
N GLY A 236 -6.34 -7.76 29.46
CA GLY A 236 -5.53 -8.65 28.63
C GLY A 236 -6.02 -8.76 27.19
N THR A 237 -5.23 -9.46 26.38
CA THR A 237 -5.47 -9.70 24.95
C THR A 237 -5.19 -11.17 24.64
N GLY A 238 -5.90 -11.75 23.68
CA GLY A 238 -5.66 -13.11 23.17
C GLY A 238 -4.87 -13.13 21.86
N GLY A 239 -4.38 -14.31 21.47
CA GLY A 239 -3.54 -14.46 20.27
C GLY A 239 -2.10 -14.03 20.52
N GLU A 240 -1.29 -14.08 19.47
CA GLU A 240 0.14 -13.75 19.53
C GLU A 240 0.30 -12.22 19.69
N HIS A 241 0.78 -11.78 20.85
CA HIS A 241 0.90 -10.35 21.20
C HIS A 241 -0.39 -9.52 20.99
N GLY A 242 -1.55 -10.14 21.23
CA GLY A 242 -2.86 -9.50 21.05
C GLY A 242 -3.36 -9.45 19.61
N VAL A 243 -2.73 -10.20 18.71
CA VAL A 243 -3.03 -10.26 17.28
C VAL A 243 -3.52 -11.66 16.89
N PHE A 244 -4.55 -11.70 16.05
CA PHE A 244 -4.96 -12.90 15.32
C PHE A 244 -4.75 -12.64 13.83
N GLU A 245 -4.08 -13.56 13.14
CA GLU A 245 -4.00 -13.49 11.68
C GLU A 245 -5.39 -13.65 11.07
N TYR A 246 -5.70 -12.96 9.96
CA TYR A 246 -7.04 -12.99 9.39
C TYR A 246 -7.51 -14.41 9.01
N ARG A 247 -6.60 -15.34 8.68
CA ARG A 247 -6.94 -16.76 8.43
C ARG A 247 -7.50 -17.51 9.63
N GLN A 248 -7.30 -16.97 10.84
CA GLN A 248 -7.84 -17.50 12.09
C GLN A 248 -9.19 -16.87 12.46
N LEU A 249 -9.71 -15.97 11.61
CA LEU A 249 -10.91 -15.18 11.85
C LEU A 249 -12.06 -15.54 10.87
N PRO A 250 -13.33 -15.51 11.31
CA PRO A 250 -13.76 -15.38 12.70
C PRO A 250 -13.30 -16.58 13.55
N ARG A 251 -13.05 -16.34 14.84
CA ARG A 251 -12.61 -17.41 15.74
C ARG A 251 -13.71 -18.45 15.90
N LYS A 252 -13.35 -19.73 16.04
CA LYS A 252 -14.32 -20.83 16.19
C LYS A 252 -15.26 -20.55 17.39
N GLY A 253 -16.57 -20.71 17.19
CA GLY A 253 -17.57 -20.49 18.24
C GLY A 253 -17.89 -19.01 18.53
N THR A 254 -17.39 -18.07 17.72
CA THR A 254 -17.73 -16.65 17.82
C THR A 254 -18.77 -16.24 16.78
N ARG A 255 -19.49 -15.15 17.05
CA ARG A 255 -20.42 -14.51 16.11
C ARG A 255 -19.77 -13.28 15.50
N GLU A 256 -19.61 -13.28 14.18
CA GLU A 256 -19.18 -12.11 13.41
C GLU A 256 -20.32 -11.08 13.31
N GLN A 257 -19.98 -9.79 13.44
CA GLN A 257 -20.88 -8.66 13.31
C GLN A 257 -20.15 -7.51 12.62
N VAL A 258 -20.90 -6.69 11.86
CA VAL A 258 -20.37 -5.51 11.17
C VAL A 258 -21.11 -4.28 11.67
N ASP A 259 -20.38 -3.30 12.20
CA ASP A 259 -20.90 -1.95 12.43
C ASP A 259 -20.77 -1.18 11.10
N LYS A 260 -21.90 -1.01 10.39
CA LYS A 260 -21.93 -0.31 9.10
C LYS A 260 -21.74 1.20 9.22
N GLY A 261 -22.02 1.78 10.39
CA GLY A 261 -21.81 3.21 10.65
C GLY A 261 -20.32 3.51 10.79
N LEU A 262 -19.57 2.64 11.45
CA LEU A 262 -18.12 2.76 11.62
C LEU A 262 -17.32 2.11 10.49
N VAL A 263 -17.93 1.20 9.73
CA VAL A 263 -17.30 0.31 8.75
C VAL A 263 -16.17 -0.48 9.41
N ALA A 264 -16.54 -1.27 10.42
CA ALA A 264 -15.64 -2.14 11.14
C ALA A 264 -16.32 -3.49 11.43
N ALA A 265 -15.56 -4.58 11.30
CA ALA A 265 -16.03 -5.92 11.62
C ALA A 265 -15.48 -6.35 12.98
N GLN A 266 -16.22 -7.23 13.64
CA GLN A 266 -15.83 -7.82 14.91
C GLN A 266 -16.35 -9.24 15.03
N CYS A 267 -15.68 -10.06 15.83
CA CYS A 267 -16.24 -11.32 16.30
C CYS A 267 -16.14 -11.42 17.83
N VAL A 268 -17.20 -11.94 18.45
CA VAL A 268 -17.35 -12.08 19.90
C VAL A 268 -17.91 -13.45 20.20
N GLY A 269 -17.43 -14.14 21.22
CA GLY A 269 -17.94 -15.47 21.59
C GLY A 269 -17.81 -15.80 23.07
N GLY A 270 -18.05 -17.06 23.41
CA GLY A 270 -18.13 -17.56 24.79
C GLY A 270 -16.82 -17.52 25.57
N ASP A 271 -15.69 -17.22 24.92
CA ASP A 271 -14.40 -17.03 25.57
C ASP A 271 -14.24 -15.65 26.24
N GLY A 272 -15.31 -14.83 26.21
CA GLY A 272 -15.30 -13.48 26.79
C GLY A 272 -14.41 -12.49 26.03
N GLY A 273 -13.99 -12.84 24.81
CA GLY A 273 -13.10 -12.05 23.98
C GLY A 273 -13.82 -11.35 22.83
N PHE A 274 -13.38 -10.12 22.58
CA PHE A 274 -13.73 -9.29 21.43
C PHE A 274 -12.52 -9.21 20.50
N VAL A 275 -12.70 -9.52 19.21
CA VAL A 275 -11.68 -9.31 18.17
C VAL A 275 -12.24 -8.42 17.09
N THR A 276 -11.50 -7.38 16.73
CA THR A 276 -11.85 -6.40 15.68
C THR A 276 -10.89 -6.54 14.52
N TYR A 277 -11.42 -6.52 13.30
CA TYR A 277 -10.68 -6.75 12.04
C TYR A 277 -11.49 -6.22 10.85
N ASP A 278 -10.96 -6.40 9.64
CA ASP A 278 -11.71 -6.21 8.40
C ASP A 278 -12.15 -7.53 7.78
N ASN A 279 -13.42 -7.62 7.40
CA ASN A 279 -13.97 -8.75 6.66
C ASN A 279 -14.27 -8.33 5.20
N PRO A 280 -14.72 -9.23 4.32
CA PRO A 280 -14.98 -8.90 2.93
C PRO A 280 -15.98 -7.75 2.72
N GLU A 281 -16.92 -7.58 3.64
CA GLU A 281 -17.93 -6.53 3.59
C GLU A 281 -17.31 -5.15 3.90
N THR A 282 -16.53 -5.04 4.98
CA THR A 282 -15.89 -3.77 5.37
C THR A 282 -14.80 -3.36 4.40
N VAL A 283 -14.00 -4.30 3.86
CA VAL A 283 -13.03 -3.99 2.80
C VAL A 283 -13.73 -3.44 1.56
N LYS A 284 -14.87 -4.00 1.15
CA LYS A 284 -15.65 -3.48 0.03
C LYS A 284 -16.17 -2.06 0.29
N MET A 285 -16.62 -1.77 1.51
CA MET A 285 -17.07 -0.42 1.89
C MET A 285 -15.90 0.58 1.89
N LYS A 286 -14.74 0.21 2.43
CA LYS A 286 -13.52 1.04 2.41
C LYS A 286 -13.02 1.31 1.00
N ALA A 287 -13.00 0.28 0.16
CA ALA A 287 -12.66 0.43 -1.25
C ALA A 287 -13.61 1.40 -1.98
N THR A 288 -14.92 1.35 -1.65
CA THR A 288 -15.91 2.30 -2.18
C THR A 288 -15.64 3.73 -1.70
N TYR A 289 -15.27 3.90 -0.43
CA TYR A 289 -14.85 5.19 0.11
C TYR A 289 -13.63 5.75 -0.64
N CYS A 290 -12.59 4.94 -0.85
CA CYS A 290 -11.40 5.38 -1.59
C CYS A 290 -11.75 5.85 -3.00
N LYS A 291 -12.64 5.12 -3.70
CA LYS A 291 -13.14 5.51 -5.02
C LYS A 291 -13.88 6.85 -4.99
N GLN A 292 -14.79 7.04 -4.02
CA GLN A 292 -15.55 8.28 -3.86
C GLN A 292 -14.65 9.49 -3.55
N LYS A 293 -13.54 9.26 -2.83
CA LYS A 293 -12.56 10.30 -2.49
C LYS A 293 -11.43 10.45 -3.53
N GLY A 294 -11.39 9.60 -4.55
CA GLY A 294 -10.36 9.64 -5.60
C GLY A 294 -8.95 9.30 -5.07
N LEU A 295 -8.86 8.41 -4.07
CA LEU A 295 -7.59 8.01 -3.46
C LEU A 295 -6.83 7.03 -4.36
N GLY A 296 -5.48 7.08 -4.33
CA GLY A 296 -4.61 6.06 -4.95
C GLY A 296 -4.78 5.86 -6.46
N ARG A 297 -5.19 6.88 -7.20
CA ARG A 297 -5.47 6.78 -8.65
C ARG A 297 -4.17 6.77 -9.46
N LEU A 298 -4.05 5.80 -10.38
CA LEU A 298 -3.00 5.74 -11.39
C LEU A 298 -3.44 6.47 -12.67
N ASP A 299 -2.55 7.30 -13.23
CA ASP A 299 -2.77 7.97 -14.51
C ASP A 299 -2.45 7.05 -15.72
N SER A 300 -1.90 5.84 -15.50
CA SER A 300 -1.49 4.86 -16.54
C SER A 300 -2.09 3.44 -16.37
N GLY A 301 -3.29 3.24 -16.94
CA GLY A 301 -3.62 2.12 -17.84
C GLY A 301 -3.64 0.62 -17.47
N LEU A 302 -3.34 0.09 -16.27
CA LEU A 302 -3.01 -1.36 -16.20
C LEU A 302 -3.64 -2.34 -15.16
N CYS A 303 -4.59 -2.01 -14.25
CA CYS A 303 -5.12 -3.05 -13.34
C CYS A 303 -6.62 -2.96 -12.99
N THR A 304 -7.38 -4.03 -13.28
CA THR A 304 -8.78 -4.24 -12.87
C THR A 304 -8.86 -5.05 -11.56
N VAL A 305 -9.73 -4.65 -10.62
CA VAL A 305 -9.89 -5.34 -9.34
C VAL A 305 -11.03 -6.38 -9.38
N PRO A 306 -10.79 -7.64 -8.96
CA PRO A 306 -11.79 -8.71 -9.04
C PRO A 306 -12.96 -8.59 -8.03
N ASP A 307 -14.01 -9.40 -8.22
CA ASP A 307 -15.30 -9.27 -7.54
C ASP A 307 -15.37 -9.85 -6.10
N SER A 308 -14.31 -10.54 -5.64
CA SER A 308 -14.26 -11.19 -4.32
C SER A 308 -12.93 -10.95 -3.59
N LEU A 309 -12.98 -10.90 -2.24
CA LEU A 309 -11.78 -10.74 -1.41
C LEU A 309 -10.76 -11.85 -1.66
N LYS A 310 -11.20 -13.09 -1.93
CA LYS A 310 -10.32 -14.24 -2.26
C LYS A 310 -9.43 -13.99 -3.48
N GLN A 311 -9.93 -13.23 -4.45
CA GLN A 311 -9.19 -12.80 -5.64
C GLN A 311 -8.42 -11.47 -5.40
N LEU A 312 -8.70 -10.73 -4.33
CA LEU A 312 -8.03 -9.47 -4.00
C LEU A 312 -6.66 -9.69 -3.32
N ILE A 313 -6.49 -10.85 -2.69
CA ILE A 313 -5.39 -11.15 -1.76
C ILE A 313 -4.70 -12.51 -2.02
N GLY A 314 -5.11 -13.30 -3.02
CA GLY A 314 -4.54 -14.63 -3.26
C GLY A 314 -4.80 -15.60 -2.10
N TYR A 315 -6.07 -15.75 -1.71
CA TYR A 315 -6.41 -16.45 -0.48
C TYR A 315 -6.59 -17.95 -0.69
N ASP A 316 -5.50 -18.70 -0.49
CA ASP A 316 -5.59 -20.07 0.01
C ASP A 316 -4.69 -20.33 1.24
N LYS A 317 -3.70 -19.45 1.57
CA LYS A 317 -2.75 -19.73 2.69
C LYS A 317 -2.37 -18.59 3.66
N GLY A 318 -2.78 -17.33 3.46
CA GLY A 318 -2.69 -16.27 4.49
C GLY A 318 -1.31 -15.64 4.70
N THR A 319 -0.65 -15.24 3.61
CA THR A 319 0.79 -14.95 3.55
C THR A 319 1.18 -13.48 3.67
N ALA A 320 0.22 -12.56 3.67
CA ALA A 320 0.46 -11.11 3.72
C ALA A 320 -0.04 -10.49 5.03
N LYS A 321 0.67 -9.48 5.55
CA LYS A 321 0.28 -8.76 6.78
C LYS A 321 -0.80 -7.71 6.55
N ASP A 322 -0.69 -6.95 5.46
CA ASP A 322 -1.53 -5.80 5.16
C ASP A 322 -1.75 -5.65 3.65
N VAL A 323 -2.96 -5.26 3.25
CA VAL A 323 -3.31 -4.96 1.85
C VAL A 323 -3.82 -3.52 1.75
N VAL A 324 -3.35 -2.80 0.76
CA VAL A 324 -3.85 -1.49 0.34
C VAL A 324 -4.58 -1.72 -0.98
N CYS A 325 -5.89 -2.00 -0.96
CA CYS A 325 -6.64 -2.25 -2.20
C CYS A 325 -7.76 -1.24 -2.45
N HIS A 326 -7.85 -0.80 -3.70
CA HIS A 326 -8.86 0.12 -4.22
C HIS A 326 -9.72 -0.58 -5.30
N ARG A 327 -11.00 -0.84 -5.03
CA ARG A 327 -11.91 -1.56 -5.95
C ARG A 327 -12.50 -0.66 -7.04
N VAL A 328 -12.54 -1.14 -8.29
CA VAL A 328 -13.51 -0.69 -9.32
C VAL A 328 -14.04 -1.88 -10.14
N ARG A 329 -15.34 -1.81 -10.45
CA ARG A 329 -16.14 -2.74 -11.26
C ARG A 329 -16.20 -2.26 -12.72
N ILE A 330 -16.03 -3.13 -13.72
CA ILE A 330 -16.50 -2.90 -15.11
C ILE A 330 -17.12 -4.18 -15.67
N ARG A 331 -18.26 -4.02 -16.36
CA ARG A 331 -18.95 -5.06 -17.14
C ARG A 331 -18.08 -5.51 -18.32
N THR A 332 -17.99 -6.82 -18.50
CA THR A 332 -17.32 -7.50 -19.62
C THR A 332 -17.75 -6.96 -20.99
N TRP A 333 -16.78 -6.86 -21.92
CA TRP A 333 -16.98 -7.33 -23.29
C TRP A 333 -15.65 -7.71 -23.95
N CYS A 334 -15.72 -8.77 -24.75
CA CYS A 334 -14.62 -9.47 -25.41
C CYS A 334 -14.70 -9.18 -26.92
N CYS A 335 -13.58 -8.82 -27.56
CA CYS A 335 -13.01 -9.51 -28.73
C CYS A 335 -12.06 -8.65 -29.58
N ARG A 336 -10.89 -9.27 -29.85
CA ARG A 336 -10.18 -9.46 -31.13
C ARG A 336 -9.58 -8.25 -31.89
N THR A 337 -8.23 -8.27 -31.93
CA THR A 337 -7.29 -8.10 -33.07
C THR A 337 -7.59 -7.00 -34.11
N SER A 338 -6.66 -6.15 -34.58
CA SER A 338 -5.31 -6.43 -35.07
C SER A 338 -4.63 -5.12 -35.54
N HIS A 339 -3.30 -5.05 -35.35
CA HIS A 339 -2.31 -4.38 -36.21
C HIS A 339 -1.93 -2.88 -36.06
N PRO A 340 -0.69 -2.52 -36.49
CA PRO A 340 0.26 -1.68 -35.75
C PRO A 340 0.42 -0.27 -36.37
N ASP A 341 1.42 0.47 -35.86
CA ASP A 341 1.96 1.77 -36.28
C ASP A 341 1.42 3.00 -35.52
N ILE A 342 2.30 3.62 -34.72
CA ILE A 342 2.79 4.98 -34.96
C ILE A 342 3.94 5.32 -33.99
N CYS A 343 5.05 5.71 -34.60
CA CYS A 343 6.31 6.19 -34.07
C CYS A 343 6.25 7.65 -33.51
N VAL A 344 7.04 7.88 -32.45
CA VAL A 344 8.07 8.94 -32.31
C VAL A 344 7.67 10.45 -32.23
N THR A 345 7.96 11.03 -31.05
CA THR A 345 8.47 12.40 -30.71
C THR A 345 7.61 13.68 -30.73
N ARG A 346 7.74 14.45 -29.62
CA ARG A 346 8.21 15.86 -29.44
C ARG A 346 7.50 16.48 -28.22
N SER A 347 8.17 16.73 -27.10
CA SER A 347 9.00 17.92 -26.76
C SER A 347 8.25 19.26 -26.80
N ALA A 348 8.05 19.91 -25.64
CA ALA A 348 8.59 21.25 -25.32
C ALA A 348 7.97 21.89 -24.05
N CYS A 349 8.85 22.48 -23.22
CA CYS A 349 8.71 23.79 -22.56
C CYS A 349 7.67 23.93 -21.40
N TRP A 350 7.99 24.37 -20.19
CA TRP A 350 8.86 25.47 -19.76
C TRP A 350 9.44 25.29 -18.35
N CYS A 351 10.67 25.77 -18.20
CA CYS A 351 11.38 25.98 -16.94
C CYS A 351 11.67 27.49 -16.82
N LYS A 352 11.15 28.15 -15.78
CA LYS A 352 11.63 29.40 -15.15
C LYS A 352 11.08 29.31 -13.71
N SER A 353 11.87 29.16 -12.66
CA SER A 353 12.84 30.15 -12.17
C SER A 353 13.75 29.57 -11.08
N LEU A 354 15.06 29.48 -11.32
CA LEU A 354 16.13 29.40 -10.30
C LEU A 354 17.38 30.13 -10.85
N PRO A 355 18.19 30.81 -10.01
CA PRO A 355 19.27 31.69 -10.47
C PRO A 355 20.55 30.95 -10.91
N LEU A 356 21.26 31.62 -11.81
CA LEU A 356 22.52 31.24 -12.45
C LEU A 356 23.69 31.14 -11.46
N SER A 357 24.21 29.94 -11.25
CA SER A 357 25.65 29.68 -11.27
C SER A 357 25.87 28.18 -11.46
N LEU A 358 26.88 27.80 -12.27
CA LEU A 358 27.30 26.42 -12.59
C LEU A 358 26.60 25.73 -13.76
N ARG A 359 26.55 26.39 -14.93
CA ARG A 359 26.49 25.73 -16.25
C ARG A 359 27.80 25.91 -17.01
N THR A 360 28.68 24.91 -16.95
CA THR A 360 29.76 24.56 -17.89
C THR A 360 30.29 23.20 -17.39
N ALA A 361 30.31 22.07 -18.09
CA ALA A 361 30.42 21.82 -19.52
C ALA A 361 29.63 20.56 -19.91
N TRP A 362 28.86 20.65 -20.99
CA TRP A 362 28.25 19.53 -21.69
C TRP A 362 28.38 19.83 -23.19
N GLN A 363 29.44 19.31 -23.82
CA GLN A 363 29.53 19.16 -25.26
C GLN A 363 30.26 17.87 -25.57
N GLY A 364 29.58 16.92 -26.21
CA GLY A 364 30.22 15.73 -26.74
C GLY A 364 29.30 14.51 -26.84
N ASN A 365 28.34 14.54 -27.76
CA ASN A 365 27.64 13.35 -28.24
C ASN A 365 28.64 12.35 -28.83
N ARG A 366 28.66 11.10 -28.34
CA ARG A 366 28.76 9.86 -29.16
C ARG A 366 28.49 8.61 -28.28
N PRO A 367 27.81 7.59 -28.81
CA PRO A 367 27.45 6.38 -28.07
C PRO A 367 28.62 5.39 -28.07
N ILE A 368 28.93 4.80 -26.91
CA ILE A 368 29.80 3.63 -26.82
C ILE A 368 29.16 2.63 -25.86
N TYR A 369 28.73 1.51 -26.42
CA TYR A 369 28.53 0.26 -25.69
C TYR A 369 29.87 -0.16 -25.09
N THR A 370 29.92 -0.42 -23.78
CA THR A 370 30.79 -1.47 -23.23
C THR A 370 30.35 -1.86 -21.83
N ARG A 371 30.23 -3.17 -21.64
CA ARG A 371 30.24 -3.87 -20.36
C ARG A 371 31.42 -3.41 -19.51
N VAL A 372 31.20 -3.29 -18.20
CA VAL A 372 32.00 -4.01 -17.17
C VAL A 372 31.02 -4.50 -16.13
#